data_AF-A0A5P9Q1K0-F1
#
_entry.id   AF-A0A5P9Q1K0-F1
#
_cell.length_a   1.000
_cell.length_b   1.000
_cell.length_c   1.000
_cell.angle_alpha   90.00
_cell.angle_beta   90.00
_cell.angle_gamma   90.00
#
_symmetry.space_group_name_H-M   'P 1'
#
loop_
_entity.id
_entity.type
_entity.pdbx_description
1 polymer ?
#
loop_
_entity_poly.entity_id
_entity_poly.type
_entity_poly.pdbx_seq_one_letter_code
_entity_poly.pdbx_strand_id
1 'polypeptide(L)'
;MSGVAVDPDFDQPFREALGARLRLLRRGRRLSRERVCALLHNDMSIGTLGSYESGARRLTVSRLVELCEVLGTTAHDVLADVHRDLRRPGPRIRIRLRVITRARDPELRPLRAWAEARVALLPPGPEPEIELDEAALREAATLCGLSPTELLHLLREESW
;
A
#
# COMPACT_ATOMS: atom_id res chain seq x y z
N MET A 1 -23.38 -2.39 11.10
CA MET A 1 -22.22 -3.05 10.49
C MET A 1 -22.53 -3.36 9.04
N SER A 2 -22.30 -2.41 8.13
CA SER A 2 -22.48 -2.67 6.69
C SER A 2 -21.24 -3.40 6.19
N GLY A 3 -21.35 -4.70 5.95
CA GLY A 3 -20.26 -5.48 5.35
C GLY A 3 -19.99 -4.96 3.94
N VAL A 4 -18.75 -4.56 3.66
CA VAL A 4 -18.32 -4.26 2.29
C VAL A 4 -18.46 -5.57 1.51
N ALA A 5 -19.34 -5.58 0.51
CA ALA A 5 -19.46 -6.71 -0.40
C ALA A 5 -18.11 -6.86 -1.12
N VAL A 6 -17.45 -8.01 -0.92
CA VAL A 6 -16.26 -8.36 -1.69
C VAL A 6 -16.69 -8.49 -3.15
N ASP A 7 -16.03 -7.73 -4.02
CA ASP A 7 -16.30 -7.77 -5.45
C ASP A 7 -16.20 -9.22 -5.96
N PRO A 8 -17.27 -9.78 -6.56
CA PRO A 8 -17.26 -11.15 -7.07
C PRO A 8 -16.17 -11.39 -8.12
N ASP A 9 -15.62 -10.35 -8.74
CA ASP A 9 -14.53 -10.42 -9.71
C ASP A 9 -13.15 -10.10 -9.10
N PHE A 10 -13.02 -10.06 -7.76
CA PHE A 10 -11.74 -9.73 -7.09
C PHE A 10 -10.60 -10.71 -7.39
N ASP A 11 -10.92 -11.99 -7.68
CA ASP A 11 -9.92 -13.05 -7.84
C ASP A 11 -8.98 -12.81 -9.03
N GLN A 12 -9.48 -12.33 -10.17
CA GLN A 12 -8.65 -12.14 -11.36
C GLN A 12 -7.66 -10.96 -11.21
N PRO A 13 -8.10 -9.73 -10.85
CA PRO A 13 -7.19 -8.63 -10.56
C PRO A 13 -6.19 -9.00 -9.46
N PHE A 14 -6.64 -9.71 -8.42
CA PHE A 14 -5.75 -10.13 -7.34
C PHE A 14 -4.63 -11.04 -7.84
N ARG A 15 -4.95 -12.03 -8.68
CA ARG A 15 -3.95 -12.93 -9.27
C ARG A 15 -2.97 -12.20 -10.18
N GLU A 16 -3.45 -11.25 -10.97
CA GLU A 16 -2.60 -10.43 -11.85
C GLU A 16 -1.63 -9.56 -11.04
N ALA A 17 -2.12 -8.86 -10.02
CA ALA A 17 -1.29 -8.04 -9.14
C ALA A 17 -0.26 -8.89 -8.36
N LEU A 18 -0.68 -10.04 -7.83
CA LEU A 18 0.21 -10.97 -7.13
C LEU A 18 1.29 -11.52 -8.06
N GLY A 19 0.91 -11.96 -9.27
CA GLY A 19 1.85 -12.43 -10.29
C GLY A 19 2.86 -11.35 -10.70
N ALA A 20 2.39 -10.11 -10.91
CA ALA A 20 3.23 -8.97 -11.22
C ALA A 20 4.22 -8.67 -10.08
N ARG A 21 3.78 -8.71 -8.81
CA ARG A 21 4.65 -8.49 -7.65
C ARG A 21 5.75 -9.54 -7.55
N LEU A 22 5.41 -10.82 -7.71
CA LEU A 22 6.39 -11.92 -7.72
C LEU A 22 7.41 -11.75 -8.85
N ARG A 23 6.96 -11.37 -10.05
CA ARG A 23 7.83 -11.09 -11.19
C ARG A 23 8.78 -9.92 -10.94
N LEU A 24 8.29 -8.85 -10.30
CA LEU A 24 9.10 -7.69 -9.94
C LEU A 24 10.18 -8.07 -8.92
N LEU A 25 9.82 -8.83 -7.88
CA LEU A 25 10.78 -9.31 -6.86
C LEU A 25 11.86 -10.20 -7.48
N ARG A 26 11.47 -11.14 -8.34
CA ARG A 26 12.41 -12.00 -9.06
C ARG A 26 13.39 -11.20 -9.90
N ARG A 27 12.90 -10.22 -10.66
CA ARG A 27 13.71 -9.33 -11.49
C ARG A 27 14.61 -8.42 -10.67
N GLY A 28 14.12 -7.87 -9.56
CA GLY A 28 14.90 -7.05 -8.64
C GLY A 28 16.10 -7.81 -8.07
N ARG A 29 15.97 -9.14 -7.91
CA ARG A 29 17.05 -10.04 -7.50
C ARG A 29 17.86 -10.63 -8.67
N ARG A 30 17.59 -10.20 -9.92
CA ARG A 30 18.23 -10.70 -11.14
C ARG A 30 18.14 -12.22 -11.31
N LEU A 31 17.11 -12.86 -10.76
CA LEU A 31 16.89 -14.29 -10.90
C LEU A 31 16.14 -14.58 -12.20
N SER A 32 16.63 -15.55 -12.98
CA SER A 32 15.86 -16.10 -14.10
C SER A 32 14.76 -17.03 -13.58
N ARG A 33 13.79 -17.40 -14.42
CA ARG A 33 12.76 -18.37 -14.02
C ARG A 33 13.37 -19.74 -13.78
N GLU A 34 14.30 -20.12 -14.65
CA GLU A 34 15.11 -21.34 -14.55
C GLU A 34 15.81 -21.40 -13.18
N ARG A 35 16.40 -20.27 -12.74
CA ARG A 35 17.09 -20.20 -11.46
C ARG A 35 16.14 -20.35 -10.28
N VAL A 36 14.96 -19.72 -10.30
CA VAL A 36 13.96 -19.88 -9.24
C VAL A 36 13.46 -21.32 -9.19
N CYS A 37 13.13 -21.92 -10.33
CA CYS A 37 12.72 -23.33 -10.40
C CYS A 37 13.81 -24.28 -9.85
N ALA A 38 15.08 -24.01 -10.14
CA ALA A 38 16.20 -24.80 -9.62
C ALA A 38 16.40 -24.65 -8.10
N LEU A 39 16.08 -23.49 -7.53
CA LEU A 39 16.13 -23.25 -6.08
C LEU A 39 14.95 -23.89 -5.34
N LEU A 40 13.83 -24.08 -6.03
CA LEU A 40 12.63 -24.74 -5.52
C LEU A 40 12.68 -26.26 -5.74
N HIS A 41 13.64 -26.97 -5.15
CA HIS A 41 13.76 -28.45 -5.11
C HIS A 41 13.01 -29.27 -6.20
N ASN A 42 13.12 -28.86 -7.47
CA ASN A 42 12.51 -29.43 -8.69
C ASN A 42 10.98 -29.60 -8.79
N ASP A 43 10.17 -29.00 -7.91
CA ASP A 43 8.70 -29.20 -7.93
C ASP A 43 7.94 -28.30 -8.93
N MET A 44 8.63 -27.47 -9.72
CA MET A 44 7.98 -26.49 -10.57
C MET A 44 8.66 -26.29 -11.93
N SER A 45 7.87 -26.38 -12.99
CA SER A 45 8.32 -26.03 -14.34
C SER A 45 8.41 -24.52 -14.58
N ILE A 46 9.29 -24.09 -15.48
CA ILE A 46 9.43 -22.68 -15.90
C ILE A 46 8.11 -22.12 -16.42
N GLY A 47 7.34 -22.94 -17.16
CA GLY A 47 6.02 -22.57 -17.65
C GLY A 47 5.02 -22.32 -16.51
N THR A 48 5.04 -23.16 -15.47
CA THR A 48 4.21 -22.96 -14.28
C THR A 48 4.52 -21.65 -13.57
N LEU A 49 5.81 -21.35 -13.36
CA LEU A 49 6.23 -20.08 -12.79
C LEU A 49 5.79 -18.90 -13.69
N GLY A 50 5.90 -19.05 -15.01
CA GLY A 50 5.40 -18.08 -15.97
C GLY A 50 3.91 -17.79 -15.84
N SER A 51 3.08 -18.83 -15.66
CA SER A 51 1.63 -18.68 -15.48
C SER A 51 1.24 -18.09 -14.12
N TYR A 52 2.03 -18.31 -13.07
CA TYR A 52 1.86 -17.59 -11.80
C TYR A 52 2.18 -16.11 -11.95
N GLU A 53 3.30 -15.78 -12.59
CA GLU A 53 3.73 -14.39 -12.80
C GLU A 53 2.80 -13.57 -13.71
N SER A 54 1.99 -14.22 -14.54
CA SER A 54 0.99 -13.56 -15.38
C SER A 54 -0.42 -13.57 -14.78
N GLY A 55 -0.62 -14.18 -13.61
CA GLY A 55 -1.95 -14.35 -13.00
C GLY A 55 -2.85 -15.40 -13.68
N ALA A 56 -2.37 -16.04 -14.75
CA ALA A 56 -3.14 -17.03 -15.52
C ALA A 56 -3.42 -18.33 -14.76
N ARG A 57 -2.64 -18.62 -13.71
CA ARG A 57 -2.82 -19.80 -12.85
C ARG A 57 -3.00 -19.41 -11.39
N ARG A 58 -3.95 -20.04 -10.70
CA ARG A 58 -4.12 -19.97 -9.24
C ARG A 58 -2.94 -20.63 -8.53
N LEU A 59 -2.46 -19.99 -7.47
CA LEU A 59 -1.40 -20.49 -6.59
C LEU A 59 -1.95 -20.79 -5.19
N THR A 60 -1.48 -21.85 -4.56
CA THR A 60 -1.82 -22.15 -3.17
C THR A 60 -1.03 -21.24 -2.23
N VAL A 61 -1.52 -21.02 -1.02
CA VAL A 61 -0.80 -20.23 0.00
C VAL A 61 0.55 -20.87 0.34
N SER A 62 0.64 -22.20 0.43
CA SER A 62 1.92 -22.90 0.60
C SER A 62 2.90 -22.59 -0.52
N ARG A 63 2.43 -22.56 -1.77
CA ARG A 63 3.29 -22.25 -2.91
C ARG A 63 3.76 -20.80 -2.92
N LEU A 64 2.92 -19.87 -2.44
CA LEU A 64 3.32 -18.48 -2.23
C LEU A 64 4.50 -18.40 -1.25
N VAL A 65 4.40 -19.10 -0.11
CA VAL A 65 5.44 -19.10 0.93
C VAL A 65 6.77 -19.59 0.37
N GLU A 66 6.79 -20.74 -0.31
CA GLU A 66 8.00 -21.29 -0.94
C GLU A 66 8.64 -20.31 -1.95
N LEU A 67 7.82 -19.69 -2.80
CA LEU A 67 8.29 -18.69 -3.76
C LEU A 67 8.89 -17.48 -3.04
N CYS A 68 8.23 -16.98 -1.99
CA CYS A 68 8.70 -15.85 -1.20
C CYS A 68 10.05 -16.13 -0.53
N GLU A 69 10.26 -17.33 0.01
CA GLU A 69 11.54 -17.74 0.61
C GLU A 69 12.68 -17.69 -0.41
N VAL A 70 12.50 -18.28 -1.60
CA VAL A 70 13.48 -18.22 -2.68
C VAL A 70 13.71 -16.79 -3.18
N LEU A 71 12.65 -15.98 -3.16
CA LEU A 71 12.70 -14.56 -3.48
C LEU A 71 13.16 -13.70 -2.31
N GLY A 72 13.63 -14.25 -1.19
CA GLY A 72 14.16 -13.51 -0.04
C GLY A 72 13.19 -12.47 0.56
N THR A 73 11.90 -12.81 0.61
CA THR A 73 10.83 -11.99 1.19
C THR A 73 9.85 -12.88 1.95
N THR A 74 8.87 -12.30 2.61
CA THR A 74 7.78 -13.05 3.23
C THR A 74 6.50 -12.98 2.40
N ALA A 75 5.60 -13.95 2.59
CA ALA A 75 4.26 -13.92 1.98
C ALA A 75 3.42 -12.73 2.47
N HIS A 76 3.57 -12.32 3.73
CA HIS A 76 2.79 -11.20 4.29
C HIS A 76 3.20 -9.86 3.68
N ASP A 77 4.51 -9.62 3.45
CA ASP A 77 4.98 -8.40 2.79
C ASP A 77 4.45 -8.32 1.35
N VAL A 78 4.50 -9.44 0.63
CA VAL A 78 3.98 -9.53 -0.74
C VAL A 78 2.49 -9.25 -0.78
N LEU A 79 1.71 -9.86 0.12
CA LEU A 79 0.27 -9.64 0.20
C LEU A 79 -0.09 -8.21 0.61
N ALA A 80 0.69 -7.58 1.50
CA ALA A 80 0.51 -6.19 1.87
C ALA A 80 0.71 -5.25 0.67
N ASP A 81 1.73 -5.50 -0.14
CA ASP A 81 1.97 -4.72 -1.36
C ASP A 81 0.88 -4.95 -2.42
N VAL A 82 0.49 -6.20 -2.64
CA VAL A 82 -0.60 -6.53 -3.57
C VAL A 82 -1.91 -5.89 -3.14
N HIS A 83 -2.22 -5.91 -1.84
CA HIS A 83 -3.39 -5.23 -1.30
C HIS A 83 -3.32 -3.71 -1.55
N ARG A 84 -2.14 -3.09 -1.38
CA ARG A 84 -1.91 -1.69 -1.67
C ARG A 84 -2.09 -1.36 -3.16
N ASP A 85 -1.59 -2.21 -4.04
CA ASP A 85 -1.66 -2.04 -5.50
C ASP A 85 -3.08 -2.23 -6.06
N LEU A 86 -3.85 -3.15 -5.47
CA LEU A 86 -5.24 -3.42 -5.85
C LEU A 86 -6.25 -2.42 -5.29
N ARG A 87 -5.90 -1.72 -4.21
CA ARG A 87 -6.66 -0.55 -3.82
C ARG A 87 -6.54 0.44 -4.97
N ARG A 88 -7.66 0.67 -5.67
CA ARG A 88 -7.77 1.77 -6.64
C ARG A 88 -7.19 3.00 -5.95
N PRO A 89 -6.21 3.72 -6.54
CA PRO A 89 -5.74 4.94 -5.94
C PRO A 89 -6.94 5.87 -5.83
N GLY A 90 -7.47 6.00 -4.61
CA GLY A 90 -8.36 7.08 -4.28
C GLY A 90 -7.63 8.41 -4.47
N PRO A 91 -8.34 9.54 -4.47
CA PRO A 91 -7.70 10.84 -4.58
C PRO A 91 -6.58 10.96 -3.53
N ARG A 92 -5.35 11.15 -4.01
CA ARG A 92 -4.18 11.46 -3.17
C ARG A 92 -4.07 12.96 -3.04
N ILE A 93 -3.91 13.43 -1.81
CA ILE A 93 -3.85 14.87 -1.53
C ILE A 93 -2.51 15.17 -0.90
N ARG A 94 -1.75 16.07 -1.53
CA ARG A 94 -0.51 16.59 -0.98
C ARG A 94 -0.81 17.80 -0.12
N ILE A 95 -0.36 17.77 1.12
CA ILE A 95 -0.58 18.82 2.11
C ILE A 95 0.76 19.19 2.72
N ARG A 96 1.04 20.49 2.80
CA ARG A 96 2.19 20.98 3.55
C ARG A 96 1.91 20.84 5.04
N LEU A 97 2.84 20.25 5.79
CA LEU A 97 2.67 20.10 7.24
C LEU A 97 2.43 21.44 7.94
N ARG A 98 2.93 22.57 7.39
CA ARG A 98 2.67 23.89 7.95
C ARG A 98 1.17 24.19 8.11
N VAL A 99 0.36 23.78 7.13
CA VAL A 99 -1.10 24.05 7.11
C VAL A 99 -1.73 23.37 8.33
N ILE A 100 -1.34 22.12 8.59
CA ILE A 100 -1.84 21.35 9.73
C ILE A 100 -1.31 21.92 11.06
N THR A 101 -0.02 22.26 11.14
CA THR A 101 0.57 22.82 12.38
C THR A 101 0.00 24.19 12.75
N ARG A 102 -0.47 24.97 11.77
CA ARG A 102 -1.01 26.32 11.98
C ARG A 102 -2.53 26.38 12.02
N ALA A 103 -3.20 25.25 11.75
CA ALA A 103 -4.64 25.16 11.78
C ALA A 103 -5.17 25.66 13.13
N ARG A 104 -6.21 26.49 13.10
CA ARG A 104 -6.80 27.09 14.30
C ARG A 104 -8.04 26.34 14.75
N ASP A 105 -8.68 25.60 13.84
CA ASP A 105 -9.84 24.79 14.18
C ASP A 105 -9.54 23.84 15.36
N PRO A 106 -10.38 23.84 16.42
CA PRO A 106 -10.23 22.95 17.56
C PRO A 106 -10.34 21.46 17.21
N GLU A 107 -11.14 21.08 16.22
CA GLU A 107 -11.36 19.70 15.78
C GLU A 107 -10.08 19.12 15.15
N LEU A 108 -9.25 19.97 14.56
CA LEU A 108 -7.94 19.59 14.00
C LEU A 108 -6.84 19.41 15.06
N ARG A 109 -7.13 19.58 16.36
CA ARG A 109 -6.13 19.42 17.43
C ARG A 109 -5.36 18.10 17.38
N PRO A 110 -5.99 16.92 17.19
CA PRO A 110 -5.26 15.64 17.14
C PRO A 110 -4.27 15.60 15.96
N LEU A 111 -4.71 16.08 14.79
CA LEU A 111 -3.90 16.10 13.59
C LEU A 111 -2.75 17.12 13.69
N ARG A 112 -2.99 18.26 14.35
CA ARG A 112 -1.97 19.28 14.66
C ARG A 112 -0.86 18.72 15.56
N ALA A 113 -1.21 18.05 16.66
CA ALA A 113 -0.24 17.43 17.55
C ALA A 113 0.63 16.36 16.82
N TRP A 114 -0.01 15.56 15.96
CA TRP A 114 0.71 14.61 15.11
C TRP A 114 1.68 15.31 14.14
N ALA A 115 1.25 16.40 13.48
CA ALA A 115 2.07 17.13 12.53
C ALA A 115 3.28 17.80 13.21
N GLU A 116 3.09 18.37 14.41
CA GLU A 116 4.17 18.95 15.21
C GLU A 116 5.23 17.91 15.58
N ALA A 117 4.80 16.74 16.07
CA ALA A 117 5.69 15.62 16.37
C ALA A 117 6.44 15.15 15.11
N ARG A 118 5.76 15.12 13.96
CA ARG A 118 6.36 14.74 12.68
C ARG A 118 7.43 15.72 12.22
N VAL A 119 7.16 17.02 12.31
CA VAL A 119 8.11 18.09 11.95
C VAL A 119 9.36 18.03 12.83
N ALA A 120 9.20 17.77 14.13
CA ALA A 120 10.33 17.67 15.08
C ALA A 120 11.32 16.54 14.76
N LEU A 121 10.87 15.49 14.05
CA LEU A 121 11.69 14.34 13.64
C LEU A 121 12.39 14.53 12.29
N LEU A 122 12.05 15.57 11.53
CA LEU A 122 12.59 15.80 10.19
C LEU A 122 13.85 16.68 10.26
N PRO A 123 14.85 16.44 9.39
CA PRO A 123 16.01 17.32 9.30
C PRO A 123 15.58 18.71 8.80
N PRO A 124 16.29 19.78 9.21
CA PRO A 124 16.03 21.12 8.69
C PRO A 124 16.18 21.14 7.17
N GLY A 125 15.22 21.74 6.48
CA GLY A 125 15.15 21.64 5.02
C GLY A 125 13.91 22.32 4.43
N PRO A 126 13.61 22.06 3.15
CA PRO A 126 12.40 22.57 2.51
C PRO A 126 11.16 22.10 3.27
N GLU A 127 10.10 22.90 3.14
CA GLU A 127 8.88 22.71 3.89
C GLU A 127 8.29 21.31 3.65
N PRO A 128 8.11 20.49 4.71
CA PRO A 128 7.76 19.10 4.54
C PRO A 128 6.30 18.96 4.08
N GLU A 129 6.13 18.21 2.98
CA GLU A 129 4.84 17.79 2.47
C GLU A 129 4.56 16.33 2.84
N ILE A 130 3.30 16.03 3.11
CA ILE A 130 2.79 14.68 3.24
C ILE A 130 1.81 14.38 2.13
N GLU A 131 1.73 13.11 1.77
CA GLU A 131 0.68 12.59 0.90
C GLU A 131 -0.32 11.84 1.77
N LEU A 132 -1.58 12.25 1.73
CA LEU A 132 -2.69 11.53 2.32
C LEU A 132 -3.40 10.76 1.22
N ASP A 133 -3.33 9.43 1.29
CA ASP A 133 -4.22 8.55 0.54
C ASP A 133 -5.58 8.42 1.25
N GLU A 134 -6.52 7.70 0.64
CA GLU A 134 -7.87 7.55 1.19
C GLU A 134 -7.89 6.89 2.58
N ALA A 135 -6.98 5.94 2.83
CA ALA A 135 -6.88 5.29 4.13
C ALA A 135 -6.35 6.25 5.20
N ALA A 136 -5.26 6.94 4.91
CA ALA A 136 -4.69 7.97 5.78
C ALA A 136 -5.69 9.11 6.05
N LEU A 137 -6.46 9.52 5.04
CA LEU A 137 -7.50 10.53 5.20
C LEU A 137 -8.63 10.05 6.13
N ARG A 138 -9.09 8.81 5.97
CA ARG A 138 -10.12 8.22 6.86
C ARG A 138 -9.63 8.10 8.31
N GLU A 139 -8.39 7.68 8.51
CA GLU A 139 -7.79 7.60 9.85
C GLU A 139 -7.65 8.98 10.49
N ALA A 140 -7.11 9.96 9.74
CA ALA A 140 -7.00 11.35 10.21
C ALA A 140 -8.36 11.94 10.58
N ALA A 141 -9.39 11.71 9.76
CA ALA A 141 -10.74 12.18 10.02
C ALA A 141 -11.32 11.52 11.29
N THR A 142 -11.12 10.21 11.43
CA THR A 142 -11.55 9.46 12.63
C THR A 142 -10.91 10.01 13.90
N LEU A 143 -9.60 10.33 13.86
CA LEU A 143 -8.90 10.93 14.99
C LEU A 143 -9.46 12.30 15.39
N CYS A 144 -9.95 13.07 14.42
CA CYS A 144 -10.55 14.39 14.63
C CYS A 144 -12.05 14.31 14.95
N GLY A 145 -12.68 13.13 14.88
CA GLY A 145 -14.13 12.97 15.02
C GLY A 145 -14.92 13.46 13.80
N LEU A 146 -14.31 13.52 12.62
CA LEU A 146 -14.85 14.07 11.38
C LEU A 146 -15.07 13.00 10.31
N SER A 147 -15.87 13.33 9.29
CA SER A 147 -15.85 12.64 8.01
C SER A 147 -14.65 13.07 7.16
N PRO A 148 -14.21 12.25 6.19
CA PRO A 148 -13.16 12.63 5.24
C PRO A 148 -13.45 13.94 4.50
N THR A 149 -14.71 14.18 4.14
CA THR A 149 -15.13 15.39 3.42
C THR A 149 -15.02 16.64 4.29
N GLU A 150 -15.45 16.57 5.56
CA GLU A 150 -15.32 17.68 6.52
C GLU A 150 -13.86 18.01 6.79
N LEU A 151 -13.03 16.98 7.02
CA LEU A 151 -11.60 17.17 7.22
C LEU A 151 -10.95 17.87 6.03
N LEU A 152 -11.29 17.48 4.79
CA LEU A 152 -10.77 18.15 3.60
C LEU A 152 -11.27 19.59 3.44
N HIS A 153 -12.49 19.88 3.89
CA HIS A 153 -13.01 21.24 3.87
C HIS A 153 -12.21 22.13 4.84
N LEU A 154 -12.06 21.70 6.09
CA LEU A 154 -11.28 22.45 7.10
C LEU A 154 -9.83 22.66 6.68
N LEU A 155 -9.15 21.62 6.16
CA LEU A 155 -7.77 21.75 5.70
C LEU A 155 -7.61 22.72 4.51
N ARG A 156 -8.65 22.88 3.69
CA ARG A 156 -8.65 23.88 2.60
C ARG A 156 -8.88 25.29 3.11
N GLU A 157 -9.72 25.48 4.12
CA GLU A 157 -9.93 26.80 4.74
C GLU A 157 -8.66 27.31 5.41
N GLU A 158 -7.89 26.44 6.05
CA GLU A 158 -6.61 26.75 6.71
C GLU A 158 -5.44 26.95 5.74
N SER A 159 -5.65 26.73 4.43
CA SER A 159 -4.61 26.86 3.40
C SER A 159 -4.44 28.30 2.86
N TRP A 160 -5.22 29.27 3.36
CA TRP A 160 -5.22 30.68 2.96
C TRP A 160 -4.56 31.60 3.99
#